data_AF-T0KB09-F1
#
_entry.id   AF-T0KB09-F1
#
_cell.length_a   1.000
_cell.length_b   1.000
_cell.length_c   1.000
_cell.angle_alpha   90.00
_cell.angle_beta   90.00
_cell.angle_gamma   90.00
#
_symmetry.space_group_name_H-M   'P 1'
#
loop_
_entity.id
_entity.type
_entity.pdbx_description
1 polymer ?
#
loop_
_entity_poly.entity_id
_entity_poly.type
_entity_poly.pdbx_seq_one_letter_code
_entity_poly.pdbx_strand_id
1 'polypeptide(L)'
;MASFSSRGPNVVVPGLLKPDITGPGVSILAGWSGTGPTGLDIDTRKIDWNVISGTSMSCPHLSGIATFILARRPEWSPAAIRSAIMTTAYTTTKGTQSPLLDSANDKAASVFDYGNGHVDPVAALNPGLIYDISPDDYLDFLCAVNSTSAFTNGITRSNFTCASNQTYSVYDLNYPSFSALYDSSTNGSYTATFKRTVTNVGGAGTYKVDISLTDPALVKVAVTPETLTFSEAGEKQSFVVSATLGSSPGADAKSQGRLVWNLSGLALRQCIELGYHRNVKRFHLRTNLLRLELRKRAFWCAYQMDCAASVNLGLPLTLPIQEVDAELPLDIDDSAISETEVQGSPRTSPTGPPTTVSHALHQFDIRCIWARIYAVFYSNVSIENSDKEKHQRRVQTFRRELDDWMARTPPEPRRAAVPLTVFSNMEDYKLTYYETILFLYRGQLTDKKDQEDDVFLECAQAAASICQGCKRLYIGKPINYTWSTLHLLFLAGLTYMHCLWTSSAVRRSVRVDNVSTIFTTCTMLLAIMAERWEAAAPYRNLFEALSARTMAMVVDRNQVDRPVFQPSSLDSNEPNMEDMTNWASQIADDNMPDAFGSLLSGIMGDFGTEEEASGFYDSLWNF
;
A
#
# COMPACT_ATOMS: atom_id res chain seq x y z
N MET A 1 -11.37 -15.27 -8.58
CA MET A 1 -11.13 -13.93 -9.13
C MET A 1 -9.83 -13.95 -9.90
N ALA A 2 -9.86 -13.46 -11.13
CA ALA A 2 -8.67 -13.38 -11.96
C ALA A 2 -7.70 -12.33 -11.39
N SER A 3 -6.40 -12.65 -11.38
CA SER A 3 -5.36 -11.79 -10.82
C SER A 3 -5.30 -10.41 -11.48
N PHE A 4 -5.63 -10.32 -12.77
CA PHE A 4 -5.67 -9.06 -13.52
C PHE A 4 -6.94 -8.22 -13.30
N SER A 5 -7.99 -8.76 -12.67
CA SER A 5 -9.24 -8.01 -12.48
C SER A 5 -8.98 -6.83 -11.55
N SER A 6 -9.35 -5.61 -11.95
CA SER A 6 -9.26 -4.44 -11.07
C SER A 6 -10.13 -4.61 -9.82
N ARG A 7 -9.65 -4.11 -8.69
CA ARG A 7 -10.28 -4.24 -7.37
C ARG A 7 -10.80 -2.90 -6.88
N GLY A 8 -11.79 -2.94 -6.00
CA GLY A 8 -12.22 -1.79 -5.22
C GLY A 8 -11.20 -1.38 -4.13
N PRO A 9 -11.56 -0.41 -3.28
CA PRO A 9 -12.82 0.33 -3.27
C PRO A 9 -12.95 1.33 -4.44
N ASN A 10 -14.15 1.89 -4.61
CA ASN A 10 -14.35 2.99 -5.54
C ASN A 10 -13.57 4.24 -5.07
N VAL A 11 -12.50 4.60 -5.78
CA VAL A 11 -11.64 5.72 -5.40
C VAL A 11 -12.30 7.10 -5.51
N VAL A 12 -13.39 7.22 -6.27
CA VAL A 12 -14.10 8.50 -6.46
C VAL A 12 -15.15 8.70 -5.38
N VAL A 13 -15.93 7.66 -5.08
CA VAL A 13 -16.97 7.68 -4.04
C VAL A 13 -16.87 6.38 -3.25
N PRO A 14 -16.03 6.30 -2.21
CA PRO A 14 -15.80 5.03 -1.51
C PRO A 14 -17.02 4.52 -0.74
N GLY A 15 -17.99 5.38 -0.42
CA GLY A 15 -19.30 4.99 0.13
C GLY A 15 -20.19 4.21 -0.85
N LEU A 16 -19.71 3.95 -2.07
CA LEU A 16 -20.37 3.12 -3.07
C LEU A 16 -19.46 1.94 -3.46
N LEU A 17 -19.86 0.72 -3.08
CA LEU A 17 -19.07 -0.49 -3.32
C LEU A 17 -18.82 -0.72 -4.83
N LYS A 18 -17.57 -1.05 -5.18
CA LYS A 18 -17.18 -1.52 -6.52
C LYS A 18 -16.14 -2.66 -6.42
N PRO A 19 -16.12 -3.60 -7.39
CA PRO A 19 -17.06 -3.74 -8.51
C PRO A 19 -18.47 -4.15 -8.04
N ASP A 20 -19.46 -4.15 -8.94
CA ASP A 20 -20.84 -4.53 -8.58
C ASP A 20 -21.05 -6.05 -8.53
N ILE A 21 -20.42 -6.76 -9.47
CA ILE A 21 -20.69 -8.16 -9.77
C ILE A 21 -19.50 -8.74 -10.53
N THR A 22 -19.31 -10.06 -10.47
CA THR A 22 -18.35 -10.79 -11.32
C THR A 22 -19.05 -11.73 -12.31
N GLY A 23 -18.37 -11.99 -13.43
CA GLY A 23 -18.83 -12.92 -14.46
C GLY A 23 -17.67 -13.47 -15.29
N PRO A 24 -17.94 -14.45 -16.17
CA PRO A 24 -16.88 -15.18 -16.88
C PRO A 24 -16.06 -14.27 -17.81
N GLY A 25 -14.75 -14.18 -17.58
CA GLY A 25 -13.86 -13.35 -18.38
C GLY A 25 -12.47 -13.94 -18.61
N VAL A 26 -12.25 -15.21 -18.27
CA VAL A 26 -10.97 -15.89 -18.47
C VAL A 26 -11.17 -17.01 -19.49
N SER A 27 -10.31 -17.05 -20.50
CA SER A 27 -10.33 -18.04 -21.58
C SER A 27 -11.69 -18.15 -22.27
N ILE A 28 -12.25 -17.01 -22.68
CA ILE A 28 -13.53 -16.94 -23.37
C ILE A 28 -13.32 -17.10 -24.87
N LEU A 29 -13.97 -18.10 -25.46
CA LEU A 29 -14.04 -18.32 -26.90
C LEU A 29 -15.12 -17.43 -27.52
N ALA A 30 -14.75 -16.59 -28.49
CA ALA A 30 -15.69 -15.73 -29.21
C ALA A 30 -15.28 -15.52 -30.68
N GLY A 31 -16.20 -15.02 -31.50
CA GLY A 31 -15.93 -14.70 -32.90
C GLY A 31 -14.82 -13.65 -33.04
N TRP A 32 -13.95 -13.83 -34.03
CA TRP A 32 -12.76 -13.01 -34.22
C TRP A 32 -12.62 -12.56 -35.67
N SER A 33 -12.43 -11.26 -35.88
CA SER A 33 -12.23 -10.65 -37.20
C SER A 33 -10.96 -9.78 -37.27
N GLY A 34 -10.11 -9.89 -36.25
CA GLY A 34 -8.90 -9.07 -36.07
C GLY A 34 -7.65 -9.62 -36.76
N THR A 35 -6.49 -9.04 -36.41
CA THR A 35 -5.16 -9.55 -36.74
C THR A 35 -4.91 -10.92 -36.09
N GLY A 36 -3.75 -11.54 -36.30
CA GLY A 36 -3.48 -12.88 -35.77
C GLY A 36 -3.80 -13.02 -34.28
N PRO A 37 -4.23 -14.22 -33.84
CA PRO A 37 -4.76 -14.44 -32.49
C PRO A 37 -3.82 -14.07 -31.35
N THR A 38 -2.50 -14.03 -31.60
CA THR A 38 -1.51 -13.58 -30.61
C THR A 38 -1.44 -12.06 -30.46
N GLY A 39 -2.07 -11.30 -31.35
CA GLY A 39 -1.97 -9.83 -31.42
C GLY A 39 -0.61 -9.32 -31.92
N LEU A 40 0.30 -10.21 -32.35
CA LEU A 40 1.62 -9.85 -32.87
C LEU A 40 1.57 -9.65 -34.39
N ASP A 41 2.35 -8.69 -34.91
CA ASP A 41 2.44 -8.42 -36.36
C ASP A 41 2.94 -9.64 -37.17
N ILE A 42 3.74 -10.51 -36.55
CA ILE A 42 4.25 -11.73 -37.18
C ILE A 42 3.18 -12.83 -37.31
N ASP A 43 2.10 -12.75 -36.54
CA ASP A 43 1.03 -13.73 -36.58
C ASP A 43 0.02 -13.36 -37.67
N THR A 44 0.18 -14.01 -38.81
CA THR A 44 -0.66 -13.78 -39.99
C THR A 44 -1.86 -14.72 -40.05
N ARG A 45 -2.10 -15.54 -39.02
CA ARG A 45 -3.22 -16.51 -39.01
C ARG A 45 -4.54 -15.75 -39.01
N LYS A 46 -5.48 -16.21 -39.82
CA LYS A 46 -6.88 -15.77 -39.79
C LYS A 46 -7.71 -16.91 -39.24
N ILE A 47 -8.43 -16.65 -38.16
CA ILE A 47 -9.27 -17.63 -37.50
C ILE A 47 -10.63 -16.99 -37.22
N ASP A 48 -11.68 -17.79 -37.33
CA ASP A 48 -13.06 -17.32 -37.10
C ASP A 48 -13.38 -17.16 -35.62
N TRP A 49 -12.60 -17.82 -34.74
CA TRP A 49 -12.81 -17.86 -33.30
C TRP A 49 -11.49 -17.70 -32.56
N ASN A 50 -11.45 -16.88 -31.50
CA ASN A 50 -10.28 -16.71 -30.65
C ASN A 50 -10.64 -16.88 -29.18
N VAL A 51 -9.65 -17.26 -28.36
CA VAL A 51 -9.78 -17.41 -26.91
C VAL A 51 -8.98 -16.31 -26.23
N ILE A 52 -9.67 -15.41 -25.54
CA ILE A 52 -9.03 -14.28 -24.84
C ILE A 52 -9.57 -14.13 -23.42
N SER A 53 -8.82 -13.39 -22.61
CA SER A 53 -9.15 -13.11 -21.22
C SER A 53 -9.15 -11.61 -20.97
N GLY A 54 -10.02 -11.15 -20.09
CA GLY A 54 -10.14 -9.77 -19.69
C GLY A 54 -11.50 -9.48 -19.06
N THR A 55 -11.58 -8.41 -18.28
CA THR A 55 -12.89 -7.87 -17.84
C THR A 55 -13.73 -7.42 -19.04
N SER A 56 -13.08 -7.07 -20.16
CA SER A 56 -13.72 -6.87 -21.47
C SER A 56 -14.48 -8.09 -21.99
N MET A 57 -14.20 -9.30 -21.50
CA MET A 57 -14.94 -10.53 -21.82
C MET A 57 -16.04 -10.82 -20.79
N SER A 58 -15.86 -10.43 -19.52
CA SER A 58 -16.93 -10.49 -18.50
C SER A 58 -18.08 -9.53 -18.80
N CYS A 59 -17.76 -8.31 -19.24
CA CYS A 59 -18.74 -7.27 -19.54
C CYS A 59 -19.83 -7.71 -20.55
N PRO A 60 -19.51 -8.29 -21.72
CA PRO A 60 -20.52 -8.74 -22.67
C PRO A 60 -21.37 -9.91 -22.16
N HIS A 61 -20.85 -10.79 -21.30
CA HIS A 61 -21.69 -11.80 -20.64
C HIS A 61 -22.78 -11.13 -19.79
N LEU A 62 -22.40 -10.17 -18.94
CA LEU A 62 -23.35 -9.43 -18.11
C LEU A 62 -24.32 -8.58 -18.94
N SER A 63 -23.84 -7.99 -20.04
CA SER A 63 -24.70 -7.26 -20.98
C SER A 63 -25.72 -8.17 -21.66
N GLY A 64 -25.31 -9.38 -22.06
CA GLY A 64 -26.22 -10.38 -22.62
C GLY A 64 -27.28 -10.83 -21.60
N ILE A 65 -26.87 -11.08 -20.36
CA ILE A 65 -27.78 -11.43 -19.26
C ILE A 65 -28.76 -10.29 -18.99
N ALA A 66 -28.27 -9.05 -18.85
CA ALA A 66 -29.11 -7.88 -18.65
C ALA A 66 -30.11 -7.69 -19.81
N THR A 67 -29.67 -7.91 -21.05
CA THR A 67 -30.54 -7.84 -22.24
C THR A 67 -31.62 -8.92 -22.20
N PHE A 68 -31.27 -10.14 -21.80
CA PHE A 68 -32.24 -11.23 -21.66
C PHE A 68 -33.28 -10.94 -20.58
N ILE A 69 -32.85 -10.40 -19.44
CA ILE A 69 -33.77 -9.96 -18.37
C ILE A 69 -34.67 -8.84 -18.88
N LEU A 70 -34.12 -7.83 -19.57
CA LEU A 70 -34.91 -6.75 -20.17
C LEU A 70 -35.94 -7.27 -21.17
N ALA A 71 -35.59 -8.26 -21.99
CA ALA A 71 -36.53 -8.88 -22.93
C ALA A 71 -37.68 -9.59 -22.20
N ARG A 72 -37.43 -10.16 -21.02
CA ARG A 72 -38.45 -10.83 -20.20
C ARG A 72 -39.26 -9.86 -19.34
N ARG A 73 -38.67 -8.74 -18.95
CA ARG A 73 -39.22 -7.68 -18.10
C ARG A 73 -39.02 -6.30 -18.76
N PRO A 74 -39.71 -5.99 -19.88
CA PRO A 74 -39.48 -4.76 -20.63
C PRO A 74 -39.81 -3.48 -19.85
N GLU A 75 -40.61 -3.60 -18.79
CA GLU A 75 -41.00 -2.52 -17.91
C GLU A 75 -39.94 -2.15 -16.87
N TRP A 76 -38.92 -3.01 -16.67
CA TRP A 76 -37.89 -2.77 -15.67
C TRP A 76 -36.92 -1.67 -16.10
N SER A 77 -36.58 -0.81 -15.14
CA SER A 77 -35.51 0.16 -15.32
C SER A 77 -34.14 -0.55 -15.42
N PRO A 78 -33.10 0.14 -15.95
CA PRO A 78 -31.73 -0.37 -15.88
C PRO A 78 -31.27 -0.68 -14.45
N ALA A 79 -31.73 0.11 -13.47
CA ALA A 79 -31.40 -0.08 -12.06
C ALA A 79 -32.08 -1.33 -11.48
N ALA A 80 -33.33 -1.59 -11.85
CA ALA A 80 -34.06 -2.80 -11.50
C ALA A 80 -33.37 -4.07 -12.03
N ILE A 81 -32.93 -4.06 -13.29
CA ILE A 81 -32.19 -5.18 -13.90
C ILE A 81 -30.85 -5.39 -13.19
N ARG A 82 -30.10 -4.30 -12.94
CA ARG A 82 -28.84 -4.38 -12.18
C ARG A 82 -29.09 -4.94 -10.78
N SER A 83 -30.15 -4.48 -10.09
CA SER A 83 -30.50 -4.99 -8.78
C SER A 83 -30.78 -6.48 -8.82
N ALA A 84 -31.56 -6.96 -9.78
CA ALA A 84 -31.88 -8.38 -9.89
C ALA A 84 -30.63 -9.24 -10.08
N ILE A 85 -29.67 -8.80 -10.91
CA ILE A 85 -28.38 -9.46 -11.10
C ILE A 85 -27.56 -9.46 -9.80
N MET A 86 -27.54 -8.33 -9.10
CA MET A 86 -26.72 -8.12 -7.90
C MET A 86 -27.25 -8.86 -6.67
N THR A 87 -28.57 -8.90 -6.43
CA THR A 87 -29.14 -9.51 -5.21
C THR A 87 -29.27 -11.02 -5.30
N THR A 88 -29.14 -11.59 -6.50
CA THR A 88 -29.25 -13.04 -6.74
C THR A 88 -27.91 -13.71 -7.05
N ALA A 89 -26.83 -12.93 -6.98
CA ALA A 89 -25.47 -13.42 -7.15
C ALA A 89 -25.07 -14.40 -6.04
N TYR A 90 -24.10 -15.26 -6.32
CA TYR A 90 -23.56 -16.20 -5.35
C TYR A 90 -22.09 -15.91 -5.03
N THR A 91 -21.70 -16.16 -3.77
CA THR A 91 -20.36 -15.87 -3.23
C THR A 91 -19.53 -17.11 -2.94
N THR A 92 -20.03 -18.29 -3.32
CA THR A 92 -19.34 -19.58 -3.14
C THR A 92 -19.23 -20.33 -4.46
N THR A 93 -18.22 -21.18 -4.58
CA THR A 93 -18.04 -22.05 -5.74
C THR A 93 -19.23 -23.00 -5.85
N LYS A 94 -19.93 -22.93 -6.98
CA LYS A 94 -21.14 -23.71 -7.23
C LYS A 94 -20.81 -25.21 -7.13
N GLY A 95 -21.47 -25.90 -6.21
CA GLY A 95 -21.32 -27.34 -5.97
C GLY A 95 -20.40 -27.73 -4.81
N THR A 96 -19.53 -26.84 -4.31
CA THR A 96 -18.61 -27.16 -3.19
C THR A 96 -18.82 -26.30 -1.95
N GLN A 97 -19.63 -25.24 -2.02
CA GLN A 97 -19.83 -24.23 -0.96
C GLN A 97 -18.55 -23.53 -0.48
N SER A 98 -17.41 -23.75 -1.13
CA SER A 98 -16.15 -23.08 -0.82
C SER A 98 -16.21 -21.61 -1.21
N PRO A 99 -15.55 -20.68 -0.51
CA PRO A 99 -15.55 -19.27 -0.90
C PRO A 99 -14.95 -19.10 -2.30
N LEU A 100 -15.34 -18.03 -3.00
CA LEU A 100 -14.62 -17.61 -4.21
C LEU A 100 -13.19 -17.23 -3.81
N LEU A 101 -12.19 -17.72 -4.53
CA LEU A 101 -10.77 -17.44 -4.25
C LEU A 101 -10.22 -16.36 -5.16
N ASP A 102 -9.18 -15.65 -4.73
CA ASP A 102 -8.38 -14.76 -5.56
C ASP A 102 -7.13 -15.45 -6.08
N SER A 103 -7.02 -15.62 -7.40
CA SER A 103 -5.86 -16.28 -8.03
C SER A 103 -4.55 -15.51 -7.90
N ALA A 104 -4.57 -14.26 -7.43
CA ALA A 104 -3.34 -13.51 -7.15
C ALA A 104 -2.60 -14.00 -5.89
N ASN A 105 -3.31 -14.64 -4.95
CA ASN A 105 -2.76 -15.03 -3.65
C ASN A 105 -3.36 -16.31 -3.06
N ASP A 106 -4.26 -16.98 -3.79
CA ASP A 106 -5.01 -18.18 -3.40
C ASP A 106 -5.82 -18.06 -2.09
N LYS A 107 -6.10 -16.83 -1.64
CA LYS A 107 -6.95 -16.56 -0.47
C LYS A 107 -8.40 -16.36 -0.87
N ALA A 108 -9.30 -16.38 0.12
CA ALA A 108 -10.69 -16.00 -0.09
C ALA A 108 -10.78 -14.57 -0.65
N ALA A 109 -11.49 -14.42 -1.77
CA ALA A 109 -11.76 -13.13 -2.37
C ALA A 109 -12.73 -12.33 -1.47
N SER A 110 -12.54 -11.03 -1.45
CA SER A 110 -13.35 -10.06 -0.73
C SER A 110 -14.44 -9.46 -1.63
N VAL A 111 -15.35 -8.70 -1.01
CA VAL A 111 -16.37 -7.91 -1.72
C VAL A 111 -15.76 -6.84 -2.64
N PHE A 112 -14.52 -6.40 -2.39
CA PHE A 112 -13.81 -5.49 -3.31
C PHE A 112 -13.26 -6.19 -4.55
N ASP A 113 -13.33 -7.52 -4.60
CA ASP A 113 -12.86 -8.31 -5.73
C ASP A 113 -14.02 -8.71 -6.64
N TYR A 114 -15.15 -9.15 -6.09
CA TYR A 114 -16.28 -9.66 -6.86
C TYR A 114 -17.60 -8.89 -6.69
N GLY A 115 -17.63 -7.85 -5.86
CA GLY A 115 -18.86 -7.12 -5.54
C GLY A 115 -19.85 -7.98 -4.79
N ASN A 116 -21.05 -8.14 -5.35
CA ASN A 116 -22.09 -8.99 -4.78
C ASN A 116 -21.89 -10.49 -5.05
N GLY A 117 -20.95 -10.86 -5.94
CA GLY A 117 -20.63 -12.25 -6.23
C GLY A 117 -20.64 -12.57 -7.71
N HIS A 118 -20.63 -13.86 -8.04
CA HIS A 118 -20.73 -14.32 -9.41
C HIS A 118 -22.18 -14.33 -9.85
N VAL A 119 -22.44 -13.84 -11.06
CA VAL A 119 -23.78 -13.76 -11.64
C VAL A 119 -24.46 -15.13 -11.73
N ASP A 120 -25.73 -15.19 -11.35
CA ASP A 120 -26.66 -16.29 -11.63
C ASP A 120 -27.79 -15.79 -12.55
N PRO A 121 -27.71 -16.09 -13.86
CA PRO A 121 -28.71 -15.60 -14.82
C PRO A 121 -30.13 -16.13 -14.55
N VAL A 122 -30.25 -17.34 -13.98
CA VAL A 122 -31.55 -17.99 -13.78
C VAL A 122 -32.23 -17.39 -12.55
N ALA A 123 -31.49 -17.22 -11.46
CA ALA A 123 -32.01 -16.60 -10.25
C ALA A 123 -32.39 -15.13 -10.49
N ALA A 124 -31.62 -14.39 -11.30
CA ALA A 124 -31.88 -12.99 -11.64
C ALA A 124 -33.21 -12.75 -12.38
N LEU A 125 -33.85 -13.79 -12.93
CA LEU A 125 -35.19 -13.65 -13.55
C LEU A 125 -36.31 -13.44 -12.52
N ASN A 126 -36.13 -13.95 -11.30
CA ASN A 126 -37.12 -13.90 -10.24
C ASN A 126 -36.46 -13.52 -8.90
N PRO A 127 -35.96 -12.27 -8.76
CA PRO A 127 -35.21 -11.83 -7.58
C PRO A 127 -36.09 -11.62 -6.34
N GLY A 128 -37.42 -11.68 -6.48
CA GLY A 128 -38.39 -11.35 -5.43
C GLY A 128 -38.48 -9.84 -5.17
N LEU A 129 -37.39 -9.24 -4.71
CA LEU A 129 -37.27 -7.82 -4.40
C LEU A 129 -36.18 -7.15 -5.24
N ILE A 130 -36.40 -5.89 -5.62
CA ILE A 130 -35.41 -5.07 -6.33
C ILE A 130 -35.23 -3.70 -5.67
N TYR A 131 -34.02 -3.17 -5.76
CA TYR A 131 -33.63 -1.81 -5.41
C TYR A 131 -33.64 -0.96 -6.68
N ASP A 132 -34.80 -0.36 -6.96
CA ASP A 132 -34.95 0.52 -8.12
C ASP A 132 -34.40 1.91 -7.84
N ILE A 133 -33.87 2.58 -8.86
CA ILE A 133 -33.27 3.92 -8.77
C ILE A 133 -33.78 4.75 -9.93
N SER A 134 -34.42 5.87 -9.60
CA SER A 134 -34.89 6.85 -10.56
C SER A 134 -33.76 7.80 -11.00
N PRO A 135 -33.91 8.50 -12.14
CA PRO A 135 -32.99 9.56 -12.52
C PRO A 135 -32.80 10.64 -11.45
N ASP A 136 -33.85 10.99 -10.70
CA ASP A 136 -33.79 12.01 -9.64
C ASP A 136 -32.94 11.55 -8.45
N ASP A 137 -32.96 10.26 -8.11
CA ASP A 137 -32.09 9.71 -7.07
C ASP A 137 -30.59 9.85 -7.44
N TYR A 138 -30.27 9.76 -8.73
CA TYR A 138 -28.90 10.02 -9.21
C TYR A 138 -28.53 11.50 -9.11
N LEU A 139 -29.49 12.42 -9.31
CA LEU A 139 -29.25 13.86 -9.12
C LEU A 139 -28.99 14.18 -7.65
N ASP A 140 -29.79 13.62 -6.73
CA ASP A 140 -29.59 13.75 -5.29
C ASP A 140 -28.24 13.16 -4.86
N PHE A 141 -27.83 12.02 -5.44
CA PHE A 141 -26.51 11.44 -5.22
C PHE A 141 -25.39 12.34 -5.74
N LEU A 142 -25.52 12.92 -6.94
CA LEU A 142 -24.51 13.87 -7.46
C LEU A 142 -24.40 15.10 -6.56
N CYS A 143 -25.52 15.60 -6.02
CA CYS A 143 -25.52 16.68 -5.03
C CYS A 143 -24.80 16.30 -3.74
N ALA A 144 -24.91 15.04 -3.29
CA ALA A 144 -24.16 14.53 -2.15
C ALA A 144 -22.64 14.46 -2.40
N VAL A 145 -22.24 14.14 -3.64
CA VAL A 145 -20.83 14.06 -4.04
C VAL A 145 -20.22 15.45 -4.18
N ASN A 146 -20.89 16.34 -4.91
CA ASN A 146 -20.45 17.73 -5.09
C ASN A 146 -21.64 18.60 -5.53
N SER A 147 -22.03 19.53 -4.67
CA SER A 147 -23.22 20.37 -4.84
C SER A 147 -23.03 21.57 -5.79
N THR A 148 -21.85 21.74 -6.40
CA THR A 148 -21.62 22.87 -7.33
C THR A 148 -22.36 22.69 -8.65
N SER A 149 -23.09 23.71 -9.08
CA SER A 149 -23.84 23.70 -10.35
C SER A 149 -22.94 23.41 -11.57
N ALA A 150 -21.67 23.83 -11.54
CA ALA A 150 -20.72 23.53 -12.61
C ALA A 150 -20.43 22.02 -12.73
N PHE A 151 -20.30 21.33 -11.60
CA PHE A 151 -20.10 19.88 -11.57
C PHE A 151 -21.34 19.12 -12.04
N THR A 152 -22.52 19.43 -11.46
CA THR A 152 -23.77 18.77 -11.81
C THR A 152 -24.11 18.99 -13.28
N ASN A 153 -24.08 20.24 -13.76
CA ASN A 153 -24.39 20.58 -15.15
C ASN A 153 -23.37 19.96 -16.14
N GLY A 154 -22.10 19.82 -15.73
CA GLY A 154 -21.09 19.15 -16.54
C GLY A 154 -21.39 17.67 -16.80
N ILE A 155 -21.96 16.98 -15.82
CA ILE A 155 -22.31 15.56 -15.90
C ILE A 155 -23.69 15.36 -16.56
N THR A 156 -24.72 16.07 -16.07
CA THR A 156 -26.10 15.89 -16.51
C THR A 156 -26.36 16.52 -17.88
N ARG A 157 -25.52 17.48 -18.28
CA ARG A 157 -25.73 18.35 -19.46
C ARG A 157 -27.09 19.07 -19.42
N SER A 158 -27.62 19.30 -18.23
CA SER A 158 -28.88 20.01 -17.96
C SER A 158 -28.62 21.17 -17.00
N ASN A 159 -29.57 22.11 -16.88
CA ASN A 159 -29.48 23.21 -15.93
C ASN A 159 -30.09 22.82 -14.58
N PHE A 160 -29.43 21.92 -13.86
CA PHE A 160 -29.90 21.38 -12.59
C PHE A 160 -29.10 21.95 -11.42
N THR A 161 -29.80 22.41 -10.39
CA THR A 161 -29.19 22.97 -9.19
C THR A 161 -29.70 22.24 -7.96
N CYS A 162 -28.77 21.80 -7.11
CA CYS A 162 -29.07 21.17 -5.84
C CYS A 162 -29.86 22.13 -4.93
N ALA A 163 -30.88 21.61 -4.24
CA ALA A 163 -31.67 22.40 -3.32
C ALA A 163 -30.85 22.76 -2.07
N SER A 164 -30.75 24.04 -1.74
CA SER A 164 -29.93 24.52 -0.62
C SER A 164 -30.47 24.14 0.77
N ASN A 165 -31.76 23.78 0.85
CA ASN A 165 -32.43 23.39 2.09
C ASN A 165 -32.49 21.86 2.29
N GLN A 166 -31.94 21.07 1.37
CA GLN A 166 -31.93 19.61 1.45
C GLN A 166 -30.54 19.12 1.85
N THR A 167 -30.49 18.15 2.76
CA THR A 167 -29.26 17.44 3.08
C THR A 167 -29.16 16.22 2.19
N TYR A 168 -28.05 16.09 1.46
CA TYR A 168 -27.80 14.97 0.56
C TYR A 168 -26.74 14.05 1.17
N SER A 169 -26.93 12.74 1.05
CA SER A 169 -25.98 11.74 1.52
C SER A 169 -25.71 10.72 0.42
N VAL A 170 -24.43 10.36 0.23
CA VAL A 170 -24.04 9.29 -0.70
C VAL A 170 -24.61 7.94 -0.26
N TYR A 171 -24.92 7.77 1.02
CA TYR A 171 -25.50 6.55 1.59
C TYR A 171 -27.00 6.41 1.30
N ASP A 172 -27.68 7.47 0.87
CA ASP A 172 -29.12 7.44 0.57
C ASP A 172 -29.46 6.96 -0.84
N LEU A 173 -28.46 6.85 -1.73
CA LEU A 173 -28.66 6.21 -3.03
C LEU A 173 -29.17 4.78 -2.80
N ASN A 174 -30.30 4.44 -3.41
CA ASN A 174 -30.99 3.17 -3.21
C ASN A 174 -30.27 1.99 -3.90
N TYR A 175 -29.00 1.79 -3.56
CA TYR A 175 -28.10 0.84 -4.18
C TYR A 175 -28.20 -0.55 -3.52
N PRO A 176 -28.12 -1.66 -4.28
CA PRO A 176 -28.22 -3.03 -3.76
C PRO A 176 -26.91 -3.53 -3.10
N SER A 177 -26.19 -2.62 -2.43
CA SER A 177 -25.04 -2.89 -1.58
C SER A 177 -24.84 -1.73 -0.60
N PHE A 178 -24.03 -1.99 0.44
CA PHE A 178 -23.76 -1.04 1.52
C PHE A 178 -22.25 -0.90 1.69
N SER A 179 -21.76 0.32 1.74
CA SER A 179 -20.35 0.62 2.03
C SER A 179 -20.27 1.89 2.86
N ALA A 180 -19.61 1.82 4.01
CA ALA A 180 -19.38 2.96 4.88
C ALA A 180 -17.89 3.27 4.93
N LEU A 181 -17.55 4.55 4.85
CA LEU A 181 -16.24 5.04 5.23
C LEU A 181 -16.23 5.32 6.73
N TYR A 182 -15.21 4.81 7.40
CA TYR A 182 -14.92 5.17 8.78
C TYR A 182 -13.83 6.24 8.82
N ASP A 183 -14.11 7.34 9.50
CA ASP A 183 -13.13 8.39 9.77
C ASP A 183 -12.46 8.13 11.13
N SER A 184 -11.22 7.66 11.07
CA SER A 184 -10.40 7.34 12.24
C SER A 184 -10.04 8.56 13.09
N SER A 185 -10.37 9.79 12.66
CA SER A 185 -10.17 11.01 13.46
C SER A 185 -11.24 11.21 14.54
N THR A 186 -12.34 10.46 14.47
CA THR A 186 -13.44 10.54 15.45
C THR A 186 -13.22 9.55 16.59
N ASN A 187 -12.82 10.06 17.76
CA ASN A 187 -12.76 9.27 18.99
C ASN A 187 -14.19 8.86 19.40
N GLY A 188 -14.55 7.59 19.21
CA GLY A 188 -15.82 7.03 19.65
C GLY A 188 -16.40 5.97 18.71
N SER A 189 -17.64 5.55 19.01
CA SER A 189 -18.42 4.67 18.16
C SER A 189 -18.98 5.46 16.98
N TYR A 190 -18.76 4.98 15.76
CA TYR A 190 -19.29 5.57 14.53
C TYR A 190 -20.45 4.74 14.01
N THR A 191 -21.55 5.39 13.63
CA THR A 191 -22.71 4.73 13.03
C THR A 191 -22.99 5.30 11.64
N ALA A 192 -22.94 4.45 10.63
CA ALA A 192 -23.43 4.76 9.29
C ALA A 192 -24.88 4.29 9.14
N THR A 193 -25.72 5.15 8.59
CA THR A 193 -27.15 4.86 8.36
C THR A 193 -27.43 4.85 6.87
N PHE A 194 -28.09 3.80 6.40
CA PHE A 194 -28.45 3.60 5.00
C PHE A 194 -29.96 3.45 4.90
N LYS A 195 -30.61 4.37 4.18
CA LYS A 195 -32.02 4.24 3.84
C LYS A 195 -32.17 3.48 2.53
N ARG A 196 -33.03 2.47 2.50
CA ARG A 196 -33.33 1.70 1.29
C ARG A 196 -34.83 1.55 1.09
N THR A 197 -35.21 1.43 -0.18
CA THR A 197 -36.58 1.12 -0.60
C THR A 197 -36.54 -0.03 -1.58
N VAL A 198 -37.23 -1.11 -1.26
CA VAL A 198 -37.35 -2.28 -2.14
C VAL A 198 -38.73 -2.30 -2.77
N THR A 199 -38.79 -2.68 -4.04
CA THR A 199 -40.04 -2.92 -4.77
C THR A 199 -40.24 -4.42 -4.90
N ASN A 200 -41.42 -4.92 -4.55
CA ASN A 200 -41.79 -6.32 -4.77
C ASN A 200 -42.05 -6.57 -6.26
N VAL A 201 -41.33 -7.50 -6.85
CA VAL A 201 -41.54 -7.93 -8.25
C VAL A 201 -41.96 -9.40 -8.35
N GLY A 202 -42.15 -10.05 -7.20
CA GLY A 202 -42.75 -11.37 -7.04
C GLY A 202 -44.24 -11.28 -6.67
N GLY A 203 -44.73 -12.28 -5.94
CA GLY A 203 -46.10 -12.32 -5.42
C GLY A 203 -46.23 -11.76 -4.01
N ALA A 204 -47.43 -11.90 -3.41
CA ALA A 204 -47.66 -11.59 -2.01
C ALA A 204 -46.72 -12.40 -1.11
N GLY A 205 -46.17 -11.76 -0.08
CA GLY A 205 -45.24 -12.43 0.83
C GLY A 205 -44.64 -11.54 1.90
N THR A 206 -44.11 -12.19 2.94
CA THR A 206 -43.40 -11.55 4.04
C THR A 206 -41.92 -11.92 3.98
N TYR A 207 -41.07 -10.90 3.97
CA TYR A 207 -39.62 -11.03 3.97
C TYR A 207 -39.09 -10.64 5.33
N LYS A 208 -38.27 -11.51 5.94
CA LYS A 208 -37.58 -11.25 7.20
C LYS A 208 -36.09 -11.05 6.93
N VAL A 209 -35.52 -10.05 7.59
CA VAL A 209 -34.08 -9.76 7.53
C VAL A 209 -33.31 -10.92 8.18
N ASP A 210 -32.25 -11.35 7.51
CA ASP A 210 -31.24 -12.26 8.04
C ASP A 210 -29.87 -11.58 7.93
N ILE A 211 -29.09 -11.57 9.01
CA ILE A 211 -27.82 -10.86 9.10
C ILE A 211 -26.72 -11.86 9.43
N SER A 212 -25.73 -11.97 8.55
CA SER A 212 -24.51 -12.72 8.78
C SER A 212 -23.31 -11.77 8.73
N LEU A 213 -22.52 -11.74 9.80
CA LEU A 213 -21.35 -10.89 9.94
C LEU A 213 -20.09 -11.75 10.04
N THR A 214 -19.06 -11.39 9.30
CA THR A 214 -17.74 -12.04 9.41
C THR A 214 -17.09 -11.75 10.76
N ASP A 215 -17.22 -10.52 11.24
CA ASP A 215 -16.73 -10.10 12.55
C ASP A 215 -17.82 -9.31 13.32
N PRO A 216 -18.63 -10.00 14.13
CA PRO A 216 -19.66 -9.38 14.97
C PRO A 216 -19.10 -8.56 16.14
N ALA A 217 -17.82 -8.73 16.49
CA ALA A 217 -17.19 -7.97 17.57
C ALA A 217 -16.78 -6.57 17.10
N LEU A 218 -16.39 -6.45 15.82
CA LEU A 218 -16.00 -5.20 15.19
C LEU A 218 -17.20 -4.32 14.83
N VAL A 219 -18.18 -4.88 14.13
CA VAL A 219 -19.34 -4.14 13.59
C VAL A 219 -20.65 -4.73 14.13
N LYS A 220 -21.56 -3.87 14.57
CA LYS A 220 -22.94 -4.20 14.87
C LYS A 220 -23.85 -3.66 13.77
N VAL A 221 -24.74 -4.49 13.24
CA VAL A 221 -25.72 -4.09 12.22
C VAL A 221 -27.13 -4.28 12.77
N ALA A 222 -27.96 -3.25 12.62
CA ALA A 222 -29.38 -3.29 12.96
C ALA A 222 -30.22 -2.85 11.74
N VAL A 223 -31.39 -3.46 11.56
CA VAL A 223 -32.30 -3.13 10.46
C VAL A 223 -33.70 -2.85 10.98
N THR A 224 -34.29 -1.73 10.57
CA THR A 224 -35.62 -1.32 11.01
C THR A 224 -36.51 -0.93 9.81
N PRO A 225 -37.69 -1.56 9.62
CA PRO A 225 -38.16 -2.76 10.32
C PRO A 225 -37.42 -4.04 9.89
N GLU A 226 -37.37 -5.05 10.76
CA GLU A 226 -36.76 -6.37 10.45
C GLU A 226 -37.64 -7.25 9.54
N THR A 227 -38.88 -6.84 9.27
CA THR A 227 -39.83 -7.61 8.47
C THR A 227 -40.63 -6.68 7.57
N LEU A 228 -40.71 -7.04 6.30
CA LEU A 228 -41.48 -6.32 5.26
C LEU A 228 -42.54 -7.25 4.71
N THR A 229 -43.79 -6.81 4.64
CA THR A 229 -44.92 -7.63 4.16
C THR A 229 -45.59 -6.97 2.98
N PHE A 230 -45.59 -7.63 1.83
CA PHE A 230 -46.17 -7.12 0.59
C PHE A 230 -47.44 -7.90 0.25
N SER A 231 -48.50 -7.20 -0.13
CA SER A 231 -49.78 -7.81 -0.51
C SER A 231 -49.81 -8.17 -1.99
N GLU A 232 -49.09 -7.43 -2.83
CA GLU A 232 -49.04 -7.66 -4.27
C GLU A 232 -47.71 -7.18 -4.91
N ALA A 233 -47.54 -7.47 -6.20
CA ALA A 233 -46.41 -7.01 -6.99
C ALA A 233 -46.51 -5.49 -7.23
N GLY A 234 -45.38 -4.80 -7.22
CA GLY A 234 -45.29 -3.34 -7.44
C GLY A 234 -45.31 -2.52 -6.14
N GLU A 235 -45.73 -3.10 -5.03
CA GLU A 235 -45.65 -2.45 -3.72
C GLU A 235 -44.20 -2.13 -3.33
N LYS A 236 -44.00 -0.96 -2.72
CA LYS A 236 -42.69 -0.48 -2.25
C LYS A 236 -42.70 -0.38 -0.74
N GLN A 237 -41.63 -0.84 -0.10
CA GLN A 237 -41.41 -0.61 1.32
C GLN A 237 -39.98 -0.19 1.60
N SER A 238 -39.83 0.67 2.60
CA SER A 238 -38.55 1.21 3.01
C SER A 238 -38.10 0.61 4.33
N PHE A 239 -36.79 0.49 4.48
CA PHE A 239 -36.13 0.10 5.72
C PHE A 239 -34.84 0.89 5.89
N VAL A 240 -34.32 0.89 7.11
CA VAL A 240 -33.08 1.57 7.48
C VAL A 240 -32.11 0.54 8.02
N VAL A 241 -30.89 0.53 7.49
CA VAL A 241 -29.76 -0.25 8.01
C VAL A 241 -28.84 0.70 8.77
N SER A 242 -28.58 0.38 10.03
CA SER A 242 -27.61 1.09 10.88
C SER A 242 -26.42 0.17 11.13
N ALA A 243 -25.24 0.55 10.63
CA ALA A 243 -23.99 -0.15 10.87
C ALA A 243 -23.15 0.66 11.86
N THR A 244 -23.01 0.16 13.07
CA THR A 244 -22.27 0.77 14.17
C THR A 244 -20.95 0.06 14.37
N LEU A 245 -19.85 0.76 14.13
CA LEU A 245 -18.52 0.35 14.56
C LEU A 245 -18.39 0.68 16.05
N GLY A 246 -17.92 -0.28 16.86
CA GLY A 246 -17.57 -0.03 18.27
C GLY A 246 -16.43 0.99 18.39
N SER A 247 -15.98 1.28 19.62
CA SER A 247 -14.66 1.90 19.82
C SER A 247 -13.65 1.00 19.13
N SER A 248 -13.14 1.42 17.98
CA SER A 248 -12.25 0.61 17.17
C SER A 248 -11.02 0.26 18.02
N PRO A 249 -10.64 -1.02 18.19
CA PRO A 249 -9.21 -1.35 18.19
C PRO A 249 -8.63 -0.66 16.95
N GLY A 250 -7.55 0.12 17.10
CA GLY A 250 -7.12 1.08 16.07
C GLY A 250 -7.12 0.45 14.68
N ALA A 251 -7.62 1.19 13.68
CA ALA A 251 -7.70 0.77 12.28
C ALA A 251 -6.57 -0.22 11.93
N ASP A 252 -6.92 -1.49 11.70
CA ASP A 252 -5.97 -2.57 11.51
C ASP A 252 -4.93 -2.16 10.44
N ALA A 253 -3.75 -1.78 10.93
CA ALA A 253 -2.64 -1.33 10.11
C ALA A 253 -1.89 -2.48 9.44
N LYS A 254 -2.38 -3.72 9.57
CA LYS A 254 -1.87 -4.93 8.92
C LYS A 254 -1.79 -4.82 7.38
N SER A 255 -2.31 -3.73 6.80
CA SER A 255 -2.40 -3.51 5.36
C SER A 255 -1.70 -2.28 4.81
N GLN A 256 -1.19 -1.31 5.60
CA GLN A 256 -0.73 -0.03 4.99
C GLN A 256 0.53 -0.17 4.13
N GLY A 257 1.55 -0.89 4.58
CA GLY A 257 2.75 -1.16 3.78
C GLY A 257 2.44 -1.93 2.49
N ARG A 258 1.65 -3.01 2.61
CA ARG A 258 1.17 -3.79 1.46
C ARG A 258 0.23 -3.01 0.55
N LEU A 259 -0.58 -2.10 1.09
CA LEU A 259 -1.46 -1.22 0.33
C LEU A 259 -0.63 -0.25 -0.52
N VAL A 260 0.41 0.37 0.06
CA VAL A 260 1.32 1.24 -0.69
C VAL A 260 2.04 0.47 -1.79
N TRP A 261 2.54 -0.74 -1.50
CA TRP A 261 3.17 -1.61 -2.51
C TRP A 261 2.19 -2.04 -3.61
N ASN A 262 0.97 -2.47 -3.25
CA ASN A 262 -0.06 -2.87 -4.20
C ASN A 262 -0.49 -1.70 -5.10
N LEU A 263 -0.75 -0.53 -4.52
CA LEU A 263 -1.20 0.66 -5.26
C LEU A 263 -0.08 1.22 -6.15
N SER A 264 1.15 1.29 -5.66
CA SER A 264 2.30 1.73 -6.47
C SER A 264 2.60 0.74 -7.60
N GLY A 265 2.53 -0.57 -7.34
CA GLY A 265 2.63 -1.60 -8.35
C GLY A 265 1.52 -1.52 -9.40
N LEU A 266 0.27 -1.22 -9.02
CA LEU A 266 -0.84 -0.99 -9.96
C LEU A 266 -0.59 0.26 -10.83
N ALA A 267 -0.18 1.37 -10.23
CA ALA A 267 0.16 2.59 -10.95
C ALA A 267 1.31 2.36 -11.94
N LEU A 268 2.33 1.61 -11.54
CA LEU A 268 3.47 1.26 -12.39
C LEU A 268 3.05 0.33 -13.53
N ARG A 269 2.21 -0.69 -13.27
CA ARG A 269 1.63 -1.55 -14.31
C ARG A 269 0.81 -0.76 -15.33
N GLN A 270 0.03 0.23 -14.87
CA GLN A 270 -0.68 1.14 -15.78
C GLN A 270 0.29 1.96 -16.64
N CYS A 271 1.39 2.45 -16.06
CA CYS A 271 2.45 3.13 -16.82
C CYS A 271 3.14 2.19 -17.81
N ILE A 272 3.27 0.91 -17.50
CA ILE A 272 3.82 -0.11 -18.41
C ILE A 272 2.87 -0.31 -19.59
N GLU A 273 1.59 -0.52 -19.33
CA GLU A 273 0.55 -0.69 -20.35
C GLU A 273 0.48 0.52 -21.31
N LEU A 274 0.60 1.73 -20.77
CA LEU A 274 0.62 2.97 -21.56
C LEU A 274 1.97 3.24 -22.24
N GLY A 275 2.96 2.36 -22.08
CA GLY A 275 4.30 2.50 -22.68
C GLY A 275 5.14 3.64 -22.10
N TYR A 276 4.83 4.13 -20.89
CA TYR A 276 5.54 5.26 -20.27
C TYR A 276 6.95 4.91 -19.80
N HIS A 277 7.18 3.63 -19.48
CA HIS A 277 8.51 3.06 -19.19
C HIS A 277 9.46 3.06 -20.40
N ARG A 278 8.95 3.39 -21.60
CA ARG A 278 9.72 3.37 -22.83
C ARG A 278 10.20 4.74 -23.29
N ASN A 279 11.35 4.77 -23.98
CA ASN A 279 11.93 5.98 -24.55
C ASN A 279 11.02 6.62 -25.61
N VAL A 280 10.67 7.90 -25.46
CA VAL A 280 9.74 8.58 -26.38
C VAL A 280 10.29 8.67 -27.80
N LYS A 281 11.57 9.01 -27.94
CA LYS A 281 12.21 9.27 -29.25
C LYS A 281 12.32 8.00 -30.08
N ARG A 282 12.57 6.86 -29.43
CA ARG A 282 12.72 5.54 -30.07
C ARG A 282 11.43 5.06 -30.75
N PHE A 283 10.27 5.42 -30.22
CA PHE A 283 8.97 4.93 -30.71
C PHE A 283 8.18 5.96 -31.53
N HIS A 284 8.79 7.10 -31.89
CA HIS A 284 8.18 8.14 -32.74
C HIS A 284 6.76 8.58 -32.33
N LEU A 285 6.48 8.59 -31.03
CA LEU A 285 5.16 8.93 -30.49
C LEU A 285 4.80 10.39 -30.81
N ARG A 286 3.74 10.59 -31.59
CA ARG A 286 3.22 11.93 -31.92
C ARG A 286 2.26 12.42 -30.83
N THR A 287 2.76 13.23 -29.90
CA THR A 287 1.95 13.96 -28.90
C THR A 287 2.62 15.29 -28.56
N ASN A 288 1.88 16.20 -27.92
CA ASN A 288 2.37 17.52 -27.53
C ASN A 288 3.43 17.45 -26.40
N LEU A 289 4.27 18.48 -26.27
CA LEU A 289 5.44 18.49 -25.37
C LEU A 289 5.05 18.37 -23.90
N LEU A 290 4.00 19.09 -23.48
CA LEU A 290 3.48 19.01 -22.12
C LEU A 290 3.09 17.57 -21.74
N ARG A 291 2.37 16.86 -22.61
CA ARG A 291 2.02 15.44 -22.37
C ARG A 291 3.24 14.54 -22.32
N LEU A 292 4.30 14.83 -23.09
CA LEU A 292 5.56 14.08 -23.02
C LEU A 292 6.27 14.24 -21.68
N GLU A 293 6.24 15.42 -21.09
CA GLU A 293 6.84 15.63 -19.76
C GLU A 293 5.95 15.04 -18.65
N LEU A 294 4.62 15.16 -18.75
CA LEU A 294 3.70 14.56 -17.79
C LEU A 294 3.79 13.02 -17.74
N ARG A 295 3.94 12.33 -18.88
CA ARG A 295 4.14 10.87 -18.88
C ARG A 295 5.43 10.45 -18.16
N LYS A 296 6.53 11.19 -18.35
CA LYS A 296 7.82 10.90 -17.71
C LYS A 296 7.67 11.06 -16.20
N ARG A 297 7.05 12.15 -15.76
CA ARG A 297 6.78 12.40 -14.34
C ARG A 297 5.89 11.33 -13.73
N ALA A 298 4.79 10.96 -14.41
CA ALA A 298 3.91 9.90 -13.94
C ALA A 298 4.64 8.57 -13.77
N PHE A 299 5.44 8.17 -14.77
CA PHE A 299 6.23 6.94 -14.70
C PHE A 299 7.26 6.98 -13.56
N TRP A 300 8.09 8.02 -13.48
CA TRP A 300 9.16 8.10 -12.49
C TRP A 300 8.63 8.24 -11.06
N CYS A 301 7.50 8.93 -10.86
CA CYS A 301 6.79 8.94 -9.57
C CYS A 301 6.32 7.53 -9.17
N ALA A 302 5.66 6.80 -10.08
CA ALA A 302 5.19 5.44 -9.83
C ALA A 302 6.36 4.49 -9.55
N TYR A 303 7.42 4.58 -10.35
CA TYR A 303 8.63 3.78 -10.20
C TYR A 303 9.34 4.01 -8.87
N GLN A 304 9.50 5.27 -8.46
CA GLN A 304 10.10 5.61 -7.17
C GLN A 304 9.30 5.02 -5.99
N MET A 305 7.97 5.11 -6.04
CA MET A 305 7.10 4.59 -4.98
C MET A 305 7.18 3.06 -4.89
N ASP A 306 7.09 2.37 -6.03
CA ASP A 306 7.21 0.91 -6.11
C ASP A 306 8.58 0.43 -5.60
N CYS A 307 9.65 1.10 -6.05
CA CYS A 307 11.01 0.76 -5.63
C CYS A 307 11.22 0.94 -4.12
N ALA A 308 10.78 2.08 -3.56
CA ALA A 308 10.91 2.33 -2.13
C ALA A 308 10.09 1.33 -1.29
N ALA A 309 8.84 1.06 -1.67
CA ALA A 309 7.98 0.12 -0.97
C ALA A 309 8.53 -1.31 -1.05
N SER A 310 8.96 -1.74 -2.23
CA SER A 310 9.51 -3.09 -2.45
C SER A 310 10.79 -3.31 -1.65
N VAL A 311 11.73 -2.35 -1.67
CA VAL A 311 12.98 -2.46 -0.90
C VAL A 311 12.71 -2.47 0.60
N ASN A 312 11.79 -1.64 1.09
CA ASN A 312 11.46 -1.58 2.51
C ASN A 312 10.76 -2.84 3.01
N LEU A 313 9.92 -3.46 2.18
CA LEU A 313 9.22 -4.72 2.48
C LEU A 313 10.04 -5.98 2.15
N GLY A 314 11.20 -5.84 1.51
CA GLY A 314 11.99 -6.98 1.03
C GLY A 314 11.33 -7.72 -0.15
N LEU A 315 10.37 -7.10 -0.84
CA LEU A 315 9.65 -7.69 -1.96
C LEU A 315 10.41 -7.47 -3.29
N PRO A 316 10.16 -8.31 -4.32
CA PRO A 316 10.63 -8.06 -5.67
C PRO A 316 10.13 -6.73 -6.23
N LEU A 317 10.99 -6.03 -6.98
CA LEU A 317 10.60 -4.86 -7.76
C LEU A 317 9.59 -5.26 -8.84
N THR A 318 8.53 -4.47 -9.04
CA THR A 318 7.52 -4.73 -10.08
C THR A 318 8.11 -4.62 -11.49
N LEU A 319 9.06 -3.71 -11.69
CA LEU A 319 9.77 -3.51 -12.97
C LEU A 319 11.29 -3.42 -12.73
N PRO A 320 12.08 -4.39 -13.22
CA PRO A 320 13.53 -4.30 -13.18
C PRO A 320 14.05 -3.06 -13.91
N ILE A 321 15.02 -2.35 -13.34
CA ILE A 321 15.57 -1.11 -13.92
C ILE A 321 16.17 -1.33 -15.32
N GLN A 322 16.63 -2.55 -15.63
CA GLN A 322 17.17 -2.94 -16.93
C GLN A 322 16.13 -2.89 -18.05
N GLU A 323 14.84 -2.99 -17.72
CA GLU A 323 13.72 -2.94 -18.67
C GLU A 323 13.20 -1.51 -18.91
N VAL A 324 13.80 -0.52 -18.24
CA VAL A 324 13.41 0.90 -18.31
C VAL A 324 14.33 1.66 -19.25
N ASP A 325 13.80 2.22 -20.35
CA ASP A 325 14.52 3.16 -21.22
C ASP A 325 13.85 4.56 -21.29
N ALA A 326 12.88 4.82 -20.42
CA ALA A 326 12.26 6.12 -20.24
C ALA A 326 13.27 7.23 -19.88
N GLU A 327 13.15 8.40 -20.50
CA GLU A 327 13.95 9.56 -20.13
C GLU A 327 13.50 10.16 -18.78
N LEU A 328 14.43 10.73 -18.02
CA LEU A 328 14.07 11.59 -16.88
C LEU A 328 13.32 12.85 -17.37
N PRO A 329 12.40 13.41 -16.58
CA PRO A 329 11.78 14.70 -16.86
C PRO A 329 12.81 15.82 -17.03
N LEU A 330 12.47 16.84 -17.81
CA LEU A 330 13.30 18.04 -17.90
C LEU A 330 13.34 18.78 -16.56
N ASP A 331 14.54 19.21 -16.15
CA ASP A 331 14.74 20.05 -14.98
C ASP A 331 14.40 21.52 -15.33
N ILE A 332 13.10 21.81 -15.45
CA ILE A 332 12.57 23.13 -15.79
C ILE A 332 11.24 23.38 -15.07
N ASP A 333 10.92 24.64 -14.77
CA ASP A 333 9.69 25.02 -14.10
C ASP A 333 8.45 24.72 -14.96
N ASP A 334 7.37 24.28 -14.32
CA ASP A 334 6.12 23.90 -15.00
C ASP A 334 5.50 25.04 -15.81
N SER A 335 5.67 26.28 -15.35
CA SER A 335 5.20 27.49 -16.06
C SER A 335 5.91 27.72 -17.41
N ALA A 336 7.06 27.10 -17.61
CA ALA A 336 7.87 27.24 -18.82
C ALA A 336 7.58 26.15 -19.87
N ILE A 337 6.68 25.21 -19.59
CA ILE A 337 6.32 24.11 -20.50
C ILE A 337 4.90 24.35 -21.06
N SER A 338 4.80 24.50 -22.37
CA SER A 338 3.51 24.56 -23.08
C SER A 338 3.30 23.33 -23.98
N GLU A 339 2.15 23.23 -24.65
CA GLU A 339 1.89 22.14 -25.60
C GLU A 339 2.86 22.15 -26.80
N THR A 340 3.31 23.33 -27.23
CA THR A 340 4.05 23.52 -28.49
C THR A 340 5.51 23.91 -28.30
N GLU A 341 5.86 24.54 -27.17
CA GLU A 341 7.20 25.06 -26.90
C GLU A 341 7.62 24.90 -25.42
N VAL A 342 8.93 24.77 -25.22
CA VAL A 342 9.59 24.90 -23.92
C VAL A 342 10.30 26.25 -23.91
N GLN A 343 9.93 27.12 -22.97
CA GLN A 343 10.53 28.44 -22.84
C GLN A 343 11.77 28.39 -21.93
N GLY A 344 12.90 28.88 -22.41
CA GLY A 344 14.17 28.83 -21.67
C GLY A 344 14.92 27.50 -21.83
N SER A 345 15.97 27.32 -21.05
CA SER A 345 16.82 26.11 -21.08
C SER A 345 16.69 25.32 -19.79
N PRO A 346 16.59 23.98 -19.85
CA PRO A 346 16.63 23.15 -18.66
C PRO A 346 17.89 23.41 -17.82
N ARG A 347 17.75 23.27 -16.51
CA ARG A 347 18.85 23.38 -15.55
C ARG A 347 19.90 22.30 -15.83
N THR A 348 21.15 22.72 -15.96
CA THR A 348 22.30 21.84 -16.27
C THR A 348 23.34 21.77 -15.16
N SER A 349 23.33 22.73 -14.21
CA SER A 349 24.29 22.78 -13.10
C SER A 349 23.61 22.41 -11.76
N PRO A 350 24.17 21.46 -10.98
CA PRO A 350 23.69 21.14 -9.63
C PRO A 350 23.77 22.30 -8.64
N THR A 351 24.63 23.29 -8.88
CA THR A 351 24.79 24.48 -8.02
C THR A 351 23.89 25.65 -8.43
N GLY A 352 23.22 25.54 -9.59
CA GLY A 352 22.24 26.52 -10.05
C GLY A 352 20.96 26.50 -9.20
N PRO A 353 20.13 27.57 -9.27
CA PRO A 353 18.87 27.64 -8.56
C PRO A 353 17.97 26.44 -8.92
N PRO A 354 17.27 25.83 -7.96
CA PRO A 354 16.44 24.66 -8.21
C PRO A 354 15.13 25.09 -8.90
N THR A 355 14.60 24.21 -9.75
CA THR A 355 13.29 24.35 -10.38
C THR A 355 12.22 23.64 -9.55
N THR A 356 10.96 23.70 -9.99
CA THR A 356 9.85 22.91 -9.41
C THR A 356 10.08 21.39 -9.45
N VAL A 357 11.01 20.89 -10.27
CA VAL A 357 11.23 19.45 -10.50
C VAL A 357 12.61 18.96 -10.00
N SER A 358 13.57 19.86 -9.74
CA SER A 358 14.95 19.48 -9.36
C SER A 358 15.03 18.49 -8.19
N HIS A 359 14.21 18.69 -7.14
CA HIS A 359 14.20 17.82 -5.97
C HIS A 359 13.62 16.43 -6.29
N ALA A 360 12.59 16.36 -7.14
CA ALA A 360 12.01 15.09 -7.59
C ALA A 360 13.01 14.30 -8.46
N LEU A 361 13.72 14.97 -9.37
CA LEU A 361 14.77 14.34 -10.17
C LEU A 361 15.88 13.75 -9.30
N HIS A 362 16.27 14.48 -8.26
CA HIS A 362 17.26 13.98 -7.31
C HIS A 362 16.78 12.73 -6.57
N GLN A 363 15.48 12.67 -6.21
CA GLN A 363 14.86 11.50 -5.61
C GLN A 363 14.72 10.32 -6.60
N PHE A 364 14.46 10.56 -7.88
CA PHE A 364 14.46 9.51 -8.90
C PHE A 364 15.84 8.88 -9.09
N ASP A 365 16.91 9.68 -9.05
CA ASP A 365 18.29 9.22 -9.22
C ASP A 365 18.68 8.21 -8.13
N ILE A 366 18.39 8.51 -6.85
CA ILE A 366 18.68 7.57 -5.76
C ILE A 366 17.87 6.27 -5.84
N ARG A 367 16.63 6.32 -6.36
CA ARG A 367 15.81 5.12 -6.57
C ARG A 367 16.33 4.26 -7.71
N CYS A 368 16.97 4.86 -8.71
CA CYS A 368 17.72 4.10 -9.73
C CYS A 368 18.92 3.38 -9.10
N ILE A 369 19.65 4.04 -8.20
CA ILE A 369 20.74 3.41 -7.44
C ILE A 369 20.20 2.23 -6.62
N TRP A 370 19.10 2.43 -5.88
CA TRP A 370 18.45 1.36 -5.10
C TRP A 370 18.04 0.17 -5.96
N ALA A 371 17.41 0.41 -7.10
CA ALA A 371 16.99 -0.67 -8.00
C ALA A 371 18.18 -1.48 -8.55
N ARG A 372 19.32 -0.82 -8.82
CA ARG A 372 20.56 -1.50 -9.22
C ARG A 372 21.19 -2.28 -8.08
N ILE A 373 21.23 -1.74 -6.86
CA ILE A 373 21.67 -2.45 -5.66
C ILE A 373 20.82 -3.70 -5.46
N TYR A 374 19.48 -3.57 -5.50
CA TYR A 374 18.53 -4.66 -5.39
C TYR A 374 18.81 -5.76 -6.43
N ALA A 375 18.91 -5.39 -7.71
CA ALA A 375 19.17 -6.34 -8.78
C ALA A 375 20.51 -7.10 -8.63
N VAL A 376 21.52 -6.48 -8.01
CA VAL A 376 22.86 -7.05 -7.87
C VAL A 376 23.02 -7.91 -6.61
N PHE A 377 22.40 -7.53 -5.50
CA PHE A 377 22.64 -8.16 -4.19
C PHE A 377 21.44 -8.90 -3.61
N TYR A 378 20.24 -8.66 -4.11
CA TYR A 378 18.99 -9.18 -3.52
C TYR A 378 18.15 -10.00 -4.50
N SER A 379 18.41 -9.92 -5.82
CA SER A 379 17.75 -10.78 -6.79
C SER A 379 18.40 -12.16 -6.86
N ASN A 380 17.60 -13.23 -6.73
CA ASN A 380 18.03 -14.63 -6.84
C ASN A 380 18.68 -14.99 -8.19
N VAL A 381 18.49 -14.17 -9.23
CA VAL A 381 19.12 -14.35 -10.56
C VAL A 381 20.63 -14.05 -10.52
N SER A 382 21.13 -13.41 -9.46
CA SER A 382 22.54 -13.03 -9.30
C SER A 382 23.39 -14.09 -8.58
N ILE A 383 22.79 -15.18 -8.08
CA ILE A 383 23.46 -16.25 -7.32
C ILE A 383 24.09 -17.27 -8.29
N GLU A 384 24.95 -16.79 -9.18
CA GLU A 384 25.95 -17.63 -9.85
C GLU A 384 27.33 -17.13 -9.43
N ASN A 385 27.95 -17.86 -8.50
CA ASN A 385 29.37 -17.82 -8.13
C ASN A 385 30.00 -16.41 -8.15
N SER A 386 29.69 -15.56 -7.17
CA SER A 386 30.41 -14.29 -7.02
C SER A 386 31.71 -14.49 -6.24
N ASP A 387 32.83 -14.41 -6.95
CA ASP A 387 34.14 -14.05 -6.41
C ASP A 387 34.04 -12.89 -5.40
N LYS A 388 34.60 -13.05 -4.19
CA LYS A 388 34.59 -12.06 -3.09
C LYS A 388 35.13 -10.70 -3.56
N GLU A 389 36.12 -10.69 -4.46
CA GLU A 389 36.67 -9.46 -5.05
C GLU A 389 35.69 -8.76 -6.00
N LYS A 390 34.87 -9.53 -6.72
CA LYS A 390 33.82 -9.00 -7.61
C LYS A 390 32.68 -8.39 -6.79
N HIS A 391 32.32 -9.01 -5.67
CA HIS A 391 31.35 -8.46 -4.71
C HIS A 391 31.86 -7.11 -4.15
N GLN A 392 33.08 -7.08 -3.61
CA GLN A 392 33.66 -5.87 -3.01
C GLN A 392 33.78 -4.71 -4.03
N ARG A 393 34.18 -5.00 -5.28
CA ARG A 393 34.21 -3.98 -6.35
C ARG A 393 32.84 -3.39 -6.66
N ARG A 394 31.78 -4.22 -6.64
CA ARG A 394 30.41 -3.74 -6.85
C ARG A 394 29.95 -2.83 -5.72
N VAL A 395 30.23 -3.22 -4.47
CA VAL A 395 29.93 -2.40 -3.28
C VAL A 395 30.63 -1.05 -3.36
N GLN A 396 31.94 -1.02 -3.63
CA GLN A 396 32.70 0.23 -3.79
C GLN A 396 32.21 1.11 -4.95
N THR A 397 31.67 0.50 -6.00
CA THR A 397 31.09 1.24 -7.13
C THR A 397 29.82 1.97 -6.69
N PHE A 398 28.87 1.25 -6.08
CA PHE A 398 27.65 1.87 -5.56
C PHE A 398 27.93 2.89 -4.45
N ARG A 399 28.96 2.66 -3.62
CA ARG A 399 29.36 3.62 -2.60
C ARG A 399 29.78 4.97 -3.19
N ARG A 400 30.60 4.95 -4.24
CA ARG A 400 31.01 6.16 -4.97
C ARG A 400 29.85 6.85 -5.68
N GLU A 401 28.95 6.09 -6.29
CA GLU A 401 27.74 6.65 -6.90
C GLU A 401 26.85 7.35 -5.87
N LEU A 402 26.71 6.77 -4.68
CA LEU A 402 25.96 7.35 -3.58
C LEU A 402 26.60 8.63 -3.02
N ASP A 403 27.94 8.68 -2.95
CA ASP A 403 28.68 9.88 -2.55
C ASP A 403 28.54 11.01 -3.58
N ASP A 404 28.63 10.68 -4.87
CA ASP A 404 28.38 11.64 -5.95
C ASP A 404 26.93 12.14 -5.93
N TRP A 405 25.97 11.26 -5.68
CA TRP A 405 24.57 11.65 -5.47
C TRP A 405 24.46 12.68 -4.33
N MET A 406 24.98 12.39 -3.14
CA MET A 406 24.95 13.36 -2.02
C MET A 406 25.62 14.69 -2.38
N ALA A 407 26.75 14.66 -3.09
CA ALA A 407 27.46 15.87 -3.51
C ALA A 407 26.66 16.73 -4.52
N ARG A 408 25.76 16.13 -5.30
CA ARG A 408 24.90 16.81 -6.28
C ARG A 408 23.53 17.24 -5.72
N THR A 409 23.36 17.24 -4.39
CA THR A 409 22.12 17.67 -3.72
C THR A 409 21.70 19.08 -4.17
N PRO A 410 20.45 19.28 -4.67
CA PRO A 410 19.95 20.60 -5.01
C PRO A 410 19.91 21.52 -3.78
N PRO A 411 20.24 22.81 -3.92
CA PRO A 411 20.15 23.77 -2.82
C PRO A 411 18.70 23.90 -2.33
N GLU A 412 18.52 24.17 -1.02
CA GLU A 412 17.18 24.28 -0.44
C GLU A 412 16.35 25.38 -1.12
N PRO A 413 15.04 25.14 -1.36
CA PRO A 413 14.17 26.16 -1.92
C PRO A 413 14.19 27.42 -1.04
N ARG A 414 14.30 28.62 -1.67
CA ARG A 414 14.14 29.88 -0.92
C ARG A 414 12.75 29.87 -0.30
N ARG A 415 12.67 29.98 1.04
CA ARG A 415 11.43 29.89 1.84
C ARG A 415 10.30 30.73 1.22
N ALA A 416 9.45 30.10 0.42
CA ALA A 416 8.04 30.41 0.39
C ALA A 416 7.42 29.78 1.66
N ALA A 417 6.38 30.39 2.22
CA ALA A 417 5.75 29.95 3.46
C ALA A 417 5.55 28.42 3.55
N VAL A 418 5.63 27.87 4.77
CA VAL A 418 5.39 26.48 5.22
C VAL A 418 5.73 25.39 4.17
N PRO A 419 6.77 24.55 4.38
CA PRO A 419 7.13 23.51 3.43
C PRO A 419 5.93 22.61 3.09
N LEU A 420 5.53 22.57 1.82
CA LEU A 420 4.49 21.66 1.31
C LEU A 420 4.92 20.17 1.41
N THR A 421 6.21 19.91 1.59
CA THR A 421 6.79 18.56 1.61
C THR A 421 8.07 18.49 2.45
N VAL A 422 8.32 17.32 3.03
CA VAL A 422 9.53 16.97 3.79
C VAL A 422 10.68 16.53 2.85
N PHE A 423 10.35 16.13 1.63
CA PHE A 423 11.26 15.48 0.66
C PHE A 423 12.22 16.43 -0.08
N SER A 424 12.26 17.70 0.33
CA SER A 424 13.07 18.77 -0.29
C SER A 424 13.94 19.49 0.76
N ASN A 425 14.36 18.76 1.80
CA ASN A 425 15.14 19.25 2.93
C ASN A 425 16.46 18.47 3.03
N MET A 426 17.55 19.16 3.37
CA MET A 426 18.86 18.55 3.56
C MET A 426 18.86 17.38 4.55
N GLU A 427 18.04 17.43 5.60
CA GLU A 427 17.96 16.30 6.55
C GLU A 427 17.30 15.06 5.94
N ASP A 428 16.35 15.20 5.01
CA ASP A 428 15.73 14.07 4.31
C ASP A 428 16.72 13.38 3.35
N TYR A 429 17.55 14.17 2.67
CA TYR A 429 18.63 13.63 1.81
C TYR A 429 19.67 12.86 2.62
N LYS A 430 20.06 13.37 3.79
CA LYS A 430 20.96 12.65 4.71
C LYS A 430 20.34 11.35 5.19
N LEU A 431 19.06 11.35 5.56
CA LEU A 431 18.37 10.12 5.97
C LEU A 431 18.39 9.08 4.83
N THR A 432 18.03 9.48 3.62
CA THR A 432 18.03 8.60 2.44
C THR A 432 19.45 8.08 2.14
N TYR A 433 20.47 8.89 2.29
CA TYR A 433 21.87 8.49 2.10
C TYR A 433 22.31 7.41 3.09
N TYR A 434 22.10 7.65 4.39
CA TYR A 434 22.46 6.67 5.41
C TYR A 434 21.62 5.40 5.30
N GLU A 435 20.34 5.52 4.95
CA GLU A 435 19.49 4.36 4.65
C GLU A 435 20.06 3.54 3.49
N THR A 436 20.55 4.20 2.45
CA THR A 436 21.16 3.53 1.29
C THR A 436 22.47 2.82 1.68
N ILE A 437 23.27 3.39 2.60
CA ILE A 437 24.46 2.72 3.16
C ILE A 437 24.04 1.43 3.88
N LEU A 438 23.04 1.52 4.76
CA LEU A 438 22.55 0.33 5.47
C LEU A 438 21.97 -0.71 4.51
N PHE A 439 21.29 -0.28 3.45
CA PHE A 439 20.78 -1.16 2.41
C PHE A 439 21.90 -1.79 1.56
N LEU A 440 22.98 -1.07 1.27
CA LEU A 440 24.11 -1.60 0.50
C LEU A 440 24.87 -2.69 1.27
N TYR A 441 25.15 -2.45 2.55
CA TYR A 441 25.97 -3.35 3.38
C TYR A 441 25.18 -4.44 4.10
N ARG A 442 23.84 -4.46 3.99
CA ARG A 442 22.98 -5.38 4.76
C ARG A 442 23.40 -6.85 4.67
N GLY A 443 23.70 -7.35 3.47
CA GLY A 443 24.18 -8.73 3.28
C GLY A 443 25.54 -8.98 3.94
N GLN A 444 26.40 -7.96 3.96
CA GLN A 444 27.67 -7.95 4.68
C GLN A 444 27.52 -7.59 6.17
N LEU A 445 26.31 -7.57 6.75
CA LEU A 445 26.15 -7.47 8.21
C LEU A 445 25.68 -8.80 8.80
N THR A 446 25.09 -9.66 7.97
CA THR A 446 24.41 -10.88 8.39
C THR A 446 25.21 -12.14 8.07
N ASP A 447 26.21 -12.07 7.20
CA ASP A 447 27.16 -13.16 6.93
C ASP A 447 28.23 -13.27 8.04
N LYS A 448 28.26 -14.39 8.76
CA LYS A 448 29.16 -14.60 9.92
C LYS A 448 30.64 -14.88 9.54
N LYS A 449 30.99 -14.97 8.25
CA LYS A 449 32.35 -15.35 7.81
C LYS A 449 33.20 -14.14 7.38
N ASP A 450 34.26 -13.87 8.14
CA ASP A 450 35.37 -12.93 7.84
C ASP A 450 34.95 -11.58 7.25
N GLN A 451 34.42 -10.72 8.13
CA GLN A 451 34.07 -9.34 7.82
C GLN A 451 35.05 -8.36 8.46
N GLU A 452 35.33 -7.28 7.72
CA GLU A 452 36.19 -6.19 8.16
C GLU A 452 35.45 -5.29 9.16
N ASP A 453 36.10 -4.97 10.29
CA ASP A 453 35.53 -4.10 11.33
C ASP A 453 35.05 -2.75 10.79
N ASP A 454 35.64 -2.27 9.69
CA ASP A 454 35.31 -1.01 9.03
C ASP A 454 33.85 -0.95 8.54
N VAL A 455 33.28 -2.08 8.09
CA VAL A 455 31.86 -2.14 7.65
C VAL A 455 30.92 -1.93 8.84
N PHE A 456 31.21 -2.59 9.97
CA PHE A 456 30.43 -2.42 11.20
C PHE A 456 30.54 -0.99 11.74
N LEU A 457 31.72 -0.37 11.66
CA LEU A 457 31.95 1.03 12.03
C LEU A 457 31.11 1.98 11.17
N GLU A 458 31.13 1.82 9.84
CA GLU A 458 30.35 2.65 8.92
C GLU A 458 28.83 2.46 9.14
N CYS A 459 28.35 1.22 9.27
CA CYS A 459 26.95 0.93 9.52
C CYS A 459 26.47 1.46 10.89
N ALA A 460 27.28 1.35 11.94
CA ALA A 460 26.97 1.93 13.25
C ALA A 460 26.85 3.46 13.17
N GLN A 461 27.75 4.12 12.45
CA GLN A 461 27.70 5.57 12.24
C GLN A 461 26.47 5.99 11.43
N ALA A 462 26.14 5.27 10.35
CA ALA A 462 24.97 5.54 9.53
C ALA A 462 23.67 5.36 10.35
N ALA A 463 23.56 4.27 11.10
CA ALA A 463 22.43 3.98 11.97
C ALA A 463 22.23 5.05 13.07
N ALA A 464 23.31 5.46 13.75
CA ALA A 464 23.26 6.54 14.72
C ALA A 464 22.81 7.86 14.09
N SER A 465 23.29 8.15 12.88
CA SER A 465 22.93 9.35 12.12
C SER A 465 21.44 9.36 11.72
N ILE A 466 20.86 8.20 11.41
CA ILE A 466 19.43 8.03 11.15
C ILE A 466 18.59 8.33 12.40
N CYS A 467 18.85 7.67 13.55
CA CYS A 467 18.09 7.92 14.79
C CYS A 467 18.09 9.43 15.13
N GLN A 468 19.24 10.10 15.02
CA GLN A 468 19.34 11.54 15.29
C GLN A 468 18.70 12.42 14.19
N GLY A 469 18.79 12.03 12.92
CA GLY A 469 18.16 12.73 11.81
C GLY A 469 16.63 12.72 11.93
N CYS A 470 16.04 11.56 12.24
CA CYS A 470 14.61 11.43 12.53
C CYS A 470 14.21 12.36 13.70
N LYS A 471 15.01 12.44 14.76
CA LYS A 471 14.77 13.37 15.87
C LYS A 471 14.65 14.83 15.39
N ARG A 472 15.58 15.30 14.57
CA ARG A 472 15.60 16.68 14.03
C ARG A 472 14.46 16.96 13.05
N LEU A 473 13.97 15.92 12.39
CA LEU A 473 12.93 16.04 11.38
C LEU A 473 11.52 16.03 11.98
N TYR A 474 11.27 15.21 12.99
CA TYR A 474 9.91 14.96 13.48
C TYR A 474 9.60 15.60 14.84
N ILE A 475 10.58 15.86 15.70
CA ILE A 475 10.30 16.44 17.03
C ILE A 475 10.03 17.94 16.92
N GLY A 476 8.92 18.38 17.51
CA GLY A 476 8.54 19.79 17.60
C GLY A 476 8.08 20.41 16.28
N LYS A 477 7.86 19.59 15.23
CA LYS A 477 7.36 20.02 13.93
C LYS A 477 6.00 19.37 13.64
N PRO A 478 5.10 20.01 12.87
CA PRO A 478 3.79 19.47 12.52
C PRO A 478 3.85 18.36 11.45
N ILE A 479 4.99 17.66 11.30
CA ILE A 479 5.21 16.65 10.28
C ILE A 479 4.69 15.30 10.80
N ASN A 480 3.82 14.65 10.05
CA ASN A 480 3.33 13.31 10.37
C ASN A 480 4.40 12.24 10.13
N TYR A 481 4.41 11.22 10.98
CA TYR A 481 5.23 10.02 10.79
C TYR A 481 4.64 9.15 9.68
N THR A 482 5.50 8.51 8.89
CA THR A 482 5.07 7.56 7.86
C THR A 482 5.43 6.13 8.27
N TRP A 483 4.75 5.15 7.69
CA TRP A 483 5.10 3.73 7.78
C TRP A 483 6.60 3.50 7.46
N SER A 484 7.10 4.08 6.37
CA SER A 484 8.52 4.02 6.01
C SER A 484 9.45 4.61 7.08
N THR A 485 9.01 5.68 7.77
CA THR A 485 9.79 6.29 8.86
C THR A 485 9.90 5.37 10.07
N LEU A 486 8.81 4.67 10.44
CA LEU A 486 8.83 3.68 11.53
C LEU A 486 9.85 2.59 11.21
N HIS A 487 9.77 2.02 10.00
CA HIS A 487 10.68 0.97 9.54
C HIS A 487 12.14 1.41 9.52
N LEU A 488 12.41 2.59 8.95
CA LEU A 488 13.77 3.14 8.89
C LEU A 488 14.35 3.33 10.30
N LEU A 489 13.59 3.93 11.21
CA LEU A 489 14.03 4.21 12.57
C LEU A 489 14.34 2.92 13.33
N PHE A 490 13.45 1.95 13.25
CA PHE A 490 13.60 0.67 13.93
C PHE A 490 14.75 -0.16 13.37
N LEU A 491 14.87 -0.28 12.05
CA LEU A 491 15.99 -0.98 11.39
C LEU A 491 17.33 -0.34 11.69
N ALA A 492 17.42 1.00 11.69
CA ALA A 492 18.63 1.69 12.09
C ALA A 492 18.98 1.37 13.54
N GLY A 493 18.01 1.44 14.45
CA GLY A 493 18.21 1.08 15.85
C GLY A 493 18.72 -0.35 16.05
N LEU A 494 18.11 -1.34 15.38
CA LEU A 494 18.55 -2.73 15.42
C LEU A 494 19.94 -2.91 14.81
N THR A 495 20.23 -2.24 13.69
CA THR A 495 21.56 -2.28 13.05
C THR A 495 22.63 -1.76 13.99
N TYR A 496 22.34 -0.67 14.71
CA TYR A 496 23.26 -0.12 15.71
C TYR A 496 23.52 -1.10 16.85
N MET A 497 22.47 -1.75 17.38
CA MET A 497 22.61 -2.81 18.39
C MET A 497 23.43 -3.98 17.85
N HIS A 498 23.11 -4.49 16.67
CA HIS A 498 23.83 -5.59 16.02
C HIS A 498 25.33 -5.30 15.87
N CYS A 499 25.69 -4.09 15.43
CA CYS A 499 27.08 -3.68 15.33
C CYS A 499 27.77 -3.66 16.72
N LEU A 500 27.06 -3.22 17.76
CA LEU A 500 27.55 -3.25 19.14
C LEU A 500 27.71 -4.66 19.69
N TRP A 501 26.87 -5.63 19.32
CA TRP A 501 27.01 -7.02 19.75
C TRP A 501 28.10 -7.77 18.98
N THR A 502 28.20 -7.51 17.68
CA THR A 502 29.08 -8.26 16.78
C THR A 502 30.51 -7.73 16.79
N SER A 503 30.72 -6.41 16.62
CA SER A 503 32.08 -5.85 16.47
C SER A 503 32.63 -5.28 17.77
N SER A 504 33.77 -5.81 18.19
CA SER A 504 34.52 -5.27 19.33
C SER A 504 35.19 -3.93 19.04
N ALA A 505 35.42 -3.58 17.77
CA ALA A 505 35.96 -2.30 17.36
C ALA A 505 34.92 -1.19 17.51
N VAL A 506 33.66 -1.45 17.11
CA VAL A 506 32.53 -0.53 17.31
C VAL A 506 32.33 -0.25 18.81
N ARG A 507 32.32 -1.30 19.64
CA ARG A 507 32.20 -1.12 21.11
C ARG A 507 33.29 -0.24 21.70
N ARG A 508 34.51 -0.28 21.16
CA ARG A 508 35.65 0.52 21.64
C ARG A 508 35.63 1.95 21.11
N SER A 509 34.99 2.21 19.97
CA SER A 509 34.95 3.54 19.36
C SER A 509 33.82 4.42 19.89
N VAL A 510 32.78 3.85 20.50
CA VAL A 510 31.63 4.59 21.03
C VAL A 510 31.68 4.76 22.55
N ARG A 511 31.20 5.91 23.04
CA ARG A 511 31.03 6.15 24.47
C ARG A 511 29.64 5.71 24.94
N VAL A 512 29.54 5.27 26.20
CA VAL A 512 28.30 4.78 26.82
C VAL A 512 27.18 5.85 26.81
N ASP A 513 27.53 7.11 27.04
CA ASP A 513 26.58 8.24 27.00
C ASP A 513 26.00 8.47 25.60
N ASN A 514 26.80 8.25 24.56
CA ASN A 514 26.32 8.32 23.17
C ASN A 514 25.36 7.18 22.86
N VAL A 515 25.69 5.94 23.29
CA VAL A 515 24.81 4.77 23.11
C VAL A 515 23.47 5.00 23.79
N SER A 516 23.48 5.43 25.05
CA SER A 516 22.28 5.77 25.81
C SER A 516 21.44 6.85 25.09
N THR A 517 22.08 7.92 24.62
CA THR A 517 21.39 9.00 23.89
C THR A 517 20.69 8.50 22.62
N ILE A 518 21.34 7.61 21.86
CA ILE A 518 20.79 7.02 20.64
C ILE A 518 19.58 6.15 20.98
N PHE A 519 19.71 5.24 21.95
CA PHE A 519 18.61 4.38 22.36
C PHE A 519 17.43 5.17 22.91
N THR A 520 17.66 6.12 23.82
CA THR A 520 16.58 6.99 24.33
C THR A 520 15.90 7.77 23.19
N THR A 521 16.66 8.25 22.21
CA THR A 521 16.10 8.94 21.05
C THR A 521 15.20 8.03 20.22
N CYS A 522 15.68 6.82 19.90
CA CYS A 522 14.96 5.86 19.09
C CYS A 522 13.71 5.34 19.85
N THR A 523 13.82 4.98 21.13
CA THR A 523 12.70 4.62 22.02
C THR A 523 11.65 5.72 22.11
N MET A 524 12.04 6.96 22.38
CA MET A 524 11.11 8.08 22.50
C MET A 524 10.32 8.31 21.20
N LEU A 525 11.00 8.23 20.04
CA LEU A 525 10.33 8.39 18.74
C LEU A 525 9.37 7.23 18.45
N LEU A 526 9.77 5.99 18.73
CA LEU A 526 8.91 4.81 18.62
C LEU A 526 7.71 4.91 19.57
N ALA A 527 7.90 5.44 20.78
CA ALA A 527 6.81 5.70 21.72
C ALA A 527 5.84 6.76 21.18
N ILE A 528 6.34 7.88 20.67
CA ILE A 528 5.49 8.91 20.04
C ILE A 528 4.71 8.34 18.85
N MET A 529 5.33 7.45 18.06
CA MET A 529 4.64 6.74 16.98
C MET A 529 3.58 5.79 17.52
N ALA A 530 3.90 4.96 18.53
CA ALA A 530 2.99 3.99 19.15
C ALA A 530 1.76 4.63 19.81
N GLU A 531 1.92 5.81 20.42
CA GLU A 531 0.79 6.59 20.97
C GLU A 531 -0.19 7.07 19.89
N ARG A 532 0.29 7.25 18.66
CA ARG A 532 -0.51 7.71 17.52
C ARG A 532 -0.96 6.57 16.61
N TRP A 533 -0.29 5.42 16.70
CA TRP A 533 -0.43 4.27 15.82
C TRP A 533 -0.11 2.98 16.61
N GLU A 534 -1.17 2.29 17.04
CA GLU A 534 -1.07 1.11 17.92
C GLU A 534 -0.17 0.00 17.35
N ALA A 535 -0.14 -0.22 16.03
CA ALA A 535 0.73 -1.24 15.44
C ALA A 535 2.23 -0.88 15.46
N ALA A 536 2.61 0.33 15.87
CA ALA A 536 3.99 0.66 16.20
C ALA A 536 4.37 0.22 17.63
N ALA A 537 3.41 -0.19 18.48
CA ALA A 537 3.68 -0.64 19.84
C ALA A 537 4.58 -1.88 19.91
N PRO A 538 4.44 -2.92 19.05
CA PRO A 538 5.38 -4.03 19.02
C PRO A 538 6.82 -3.59 18.72
N TYR A 539 7.01 -2.63 17.79
CA TYR A 539 8.31 -2.06 17.46
C TYR A 539 8.94 -1.36 18.68
N ARG A 540 8.16 -0.53 19.39
CA ARG A 540 8.58 0.13 20.64
C ARG A 540 8.97 -0.90 21.69
N ASN A 541 8.07 -1.84 22.00
CA ASN A 541 8.25 -2.79 23.10
C ASN A 541 9.48 -3.69 22.86
N LEU A 542 9.63 -4.22 21.64
CA LEU A 542 10.79 -5.04 21.28
C LEU A 542 12.08 -4.22 21.33
N PHE A 543 12.07 -2.99 20.81
CA PHE A 543 13.25 -2.13 20.87
C PHE A 543 13.65 -1.78 22.30
N GLU A 544 12.69 -1.45 23.17
CA GLU A 544 12.91 -1.16 24.59
C GLU A 544 13.60 -2.35 25.29
N ALA A 545 13.06 -3.56 25.13
CA ALA A 545 13.64 -4.78 25.71
C ALA A 545 15.07 -5.04 25.23
N LEU A 546 15.32 -4.95 23.91
CA LEU A 546 16.64 -5.16 23.32
C LEU A 546 17.63 -4.07 23.73
N SER A 547 17.18 -2.81 23.82
CA SER A 547 18.02 -1.68 24.20
C SER A 547 18.49 -1.77 25.65
N ALA A 548 17.61 -2.18 26.58
CA ALA A 548 17.95 -2.33 27.99
C ALA A 548 19.06 -3.39 28.19
N ARG A 549 18.92 -4.54 27.53
CA ARG A 549 19.92 -5.62 27.59
C ARG A 549 21.23 -5.25 26.89
N THR A 550 21.14 -4.56 25.75
CA THR A 550 22.34 -4.04 25.07
C THR A 550 23.08 -3.02 25.94
N MET A 551 22.35 -2.17 26.67
CA MET A 551 22.96 -1.24 27.63
C MET A 551 23.65 -1.97 28.78
N ALA A 552 23.04 -3.02 29.35
CA ALA A 552 23.67 -3.84 30.38
C ALA A 552 25.01 -4.43 29.89
N MET A 553 25.03 -5.03 28.69
CA MET A 553 26.25 -5.56 28.07
C MET A 553 27.35 -4.50 27.90
N VAL A 554 26.98 -3.29 27.48
CA VAL A 554 27.93 -2.18 27.27
C VAL A 554 28.45 -1.62 28.61
N VAL A 555 27.64 -1.68 29.68
CA VAL A 555 27.98 -1.13 31.02
C VAL A 555 28.79 -2.12 31.88
N ASP A 556 28.42 -3.41 31.90
CA ASP A 556 29.06 -4.44 32.74
C ASP A 556 30.56 -4.59 32.44
N ARG A 557 30.98 -4.32 31.20
CA ARG A 557 32.40 -4.35 30.83
C ARG A 557 33.22 -3.15 31.33
N ASN A 558 32.56 -2.06 31.72
CA ASN A 558 33.20 -0.87 32.29
C ASN A 558 33.25 -0.90 33.83
N GLN A 559 32.60 -1.87 34.47
CA GLN A 559 32.57 -2.06 35.92
C GLN A 559 33.30 -3.33 36.33
N VAL A 560 34.62 -3.34 36.14
CA VAL A 560 35.48 -4.19 36.98
C VAL A 560 35.69 -3.39 38.28
N ASP A 561 35.14 -3.88 39.39
CA ASP A 561 35.30 -3.38 40.77
C ASP A 561 34.47 -2.15 41.23
N ARG A 562 33.13 -2.26 41.30
CA ARG A 562 32.33 -1.44 42.24
C ARG A 562 31.22 -2.24 42.94
N PRO A 563 30.98 -2.02 44.25
CA PRO A 563 29.88 -2.67 44.96
C PRO A 563 28.53 -2.14 44.48
N VAL A 564 27.66 -3.04 44.02
CA VAL A 564 26.31 -2.72 43.53
C VAL A 564 25.34 -2.68 44.72
N PHE A 565 24.61 -1.57 44.88
CA PHE A 565 23.48 -1.50 45.79
C PHE A 565 22.26 -2.15 45.11
N GLN A 566 21.78 -3.28 45.63
CA GLN A 566 20.54 -3.93 45.16
C GLN A 566 19.37 -3.47 46.02
N PRO A 567 18.41 -2.69 45.49
CA PRO A 567 17.13 -2.49 46.16
C PRO A 567 16.32 -3.79 46.13
N SER A 568 15.66 -4.11 47.25
CA SER A 568 14.87 -5.32 47.45
C SER A 568 13.63 -5.37 46.55
N SER A 569 13.49 -6.46 45.79
CA SER A 569 12.29 -7.02 45.16
C SER A 569 11.24 -6.01 44.68
N LEU A 570 11.52 -5.39 43.52
CA LEU A 570 10.46 -5.08 42.56
C LEU A 570 10.25 -6.36 41.76
N ASP A 571 9.02 -6.89 41.71
CA ASP A 571 8.66 -7.96 40.79
C ASP A 571 9.19 -7.60 39.40
N SER A 572 10.15 -8.36 38.90
CA SER A 572 10.76 -8.13 37.60
C SER A 572 9.74 -8.54 36.53
N ASN A 573 8.84 -7.62 36.19
CA ASN A 573 8.15 -7.59 34.89
C ASN A 573 9.17 -7.26 33.78
N GLU A 574 10.34 -7.90 33.78
CA GLU A 574 11.23 -7.87 32.63
C GLU A 574 10.62 -8.77 31.56
N PRO A 575 10.44 -8.29 30.32
CA PRO A 575 9.86 -9.08 29.24
C PRO A 575 10.63 -10.39 29.07
N ASN A 576 9.89 -11.51 29.05
CA ASN A 576 10.49 -12.83 28.85
C ASN A 576 10.75 -13.08 27.35
N MET A 577 11.40 -14.19 27.01
CA MET A 577 11.71 -14.53 25.60
C MET A 577 10.43 -14.75 24.77
N GLU A 578 9.34 -15.20 25.40
CA GLU A 578 8.04 -15.41 24.76
C GLU A 578 7.40 -14.08 24.34
N ASP A 579 7.45 -13.05 25.20
CA ASP A 579 7.00 -11.69 24.89
C ASP A 579 7.76 -11.09 23.69
N MET A 580 9.08 -11.26 23.68
CA MET A 580 9.94 -10.78 22.58
C MET A 580 9.64 -11.51 21.27
N THR A 581 9.41 -12.83 21.34
CA THR A 581 9.05 -13.66 20.18
C THR A 581 7.67 -13.26 19.64
N ASN A 582 6.71 -13.00 20.52
CA ASN A 582 5.38 -12.53 20.14
C ASN A 582 5.43 -11.15 19.46
N TRP A 583 6.21 -10.19 19.98
CA TRP A 583 6.37 -8.90 19.30
C TRP A 583 7.13 -9.03 17.98
N ALA A 584 8.16 -9.89 17.91
CA ALA A 584 8.87 -10.16 16.66
C ALA A 584 7.95 -10.79 15.60
N SER A 585 7.06 -11.71 16.01
CA SER A 585 6.04 -12.30 15.13
C SER A 585 5.04 -11.25 14.64
N GLN A 586 4.56 -10.37 15.54
CA GLN A 586 3.65 -9.28 15.15
C GLN A 586 4.30 -8.33 14.13
N ILE A 587 5.61 -8.06 14.28
CA ILE A 587 6.38 -7.25 13.33
C ILE A 587 6.64 -8.02 12.01
N ALA A 588 6.87 -9.33 12.08
CA ALA A 588 7.08 -10.19 10.90
C ALA A 588 5.79 -10.35 10.08
N ASP A 589 4.63 -10.44 10.72
CA ASP A 589 3.31 -10.42 10.08
C ASP A 589 3.08 -9.14 9.26
N ASP A 590 3.69 -8.02 9.67
CA ASP A 590 3.74 -6.75 8.94
C ASP A 590 4.79 -6.72 7.81
N ASN A 591 5.43 -7.87 7.51
CA ASN A 591 6.40 -8.14 6.43
C ASN A 591 7.65 -7.25 6.44
N MET A 592 8.40 -7.37 7.53
CA MET A 592 9.81 -6.98 7.52
C MET A 592 10.63 -7.89 6.60
N PRO A 593 11.66 -7.39 5.90
CA PRO A 593 12.54 -8.21 5.04
C PRO A 593 13.19 -9.36 5.83
N ASP A 594 13.50 -10.50 5.21
CA ASP A 594 14.22 -11.66 5.81
C ASP A 594 15.47 -11.27 6.63
N ALA A 595 16.12 -10.18 6.24
CA ALA A 595 17.28 -9.63 6.94
C ALA A 595 16.97 -9.15 8.38
N PHE A 596 15.74 -8.72 8.68
CA PHE A 596 15.26 -8.45 10.03
C PHE A 596 15.36 -9.68 10.92
N GLY A 597 14.91 -10.84 10.42
CA GLY A 597 15.05 -12.12 11.10
C GLY A 597 16.51 -12.46 11.36
N SER A 598 17.41 -12.18 10.41
CA SER A 598 18.85 -12.43 10.58
C SER A 598 19.59 -11.47 11.54
N LEU A 599 19.19 -10.18 11.59
CA LEU A 599 19.73 -9.22 12.56
C LEU A 599 19.22 -9.55 13.96
N LEU A 600 17.92 -9.85 14.08
CA LEU A 600 17.34 -10.30 15.35
C LEU A 600 17.92 -11.64 15.80
N SER A 601 18.16 -12.60 14.90
CA SER A 601 18.77 -13.87 15.28
C SER A 601 20.25 -13.74 15.61
N GLY A 602 20.96 -12.80 14.99
CA GLY A 602 22.31 -12.42 15.36
C GLY A 602 22.37 -11.85 16.77
N ILE A 603 21.44 -10.94 17.08
CA ILE A 603 21.27 -10.38 18.42
C ILE A 603 20.88 -11.53 19.37
N MET A 604 19.73 -12.19 19.19
CA MET A 604 19.15 -13.18 20.11
C MET A 604 19.87 -14.53 20.22
N GLY A 605 20.67 -14.92 19.23
CA GLY A 605 21.55 -16.09 19.35
C GLY A 605 22.60 -15.93 20.45
N ASP A 606 22.92 -14.70 20.83
CA ASP A 606 23.78 -14.37 21.97
C ASP A 606 22.98 -14.19 23.29
N PHE A 607 21.64 -14.42 23.30
CA PHE A 607 20.73 -14.21 24.45
C PHE A 607 20.24 -15.51 25.13
N GLY A 608 20.45 -16.70 24.56
CA GLY A 608 19.92 -17.98 25.07
C GLY A 608 20.88 -19.17 24.94
N THR A 609 20.52 -20.30 25.56
CA THR A 609 21.22 -21.60 25.30
C THR A 609 20.95 -22.08 23.88
N GLU A 610 21.81 -22.94 23.29
CA GLU A 610 21.66 -23.40 21.89
C GLU A 610 20.26 -23.97 21.56
N GLU A 611 19.56 -24.56 22.54
CA GLU A 611 18.19 -25.07 22.41
C GLU A 611 17.13 -23.94 22.30
N GLU A 612 17.24 -22.87 23.09
CA GLU A 612 16.30 -21.74 23.08
C GLU A 612 16.44 -20.90 21.80
N ALA A 613 17.68 -20.76 21.30
CA ALA A 613 17.93 -20.14 20.00
C ALA A 613 17.28 -20.97 18.87
N SER A 614 17.38 -22.31 18.92
CA SER A 614 16.79 -23.22 17.91
C SER A 614 15.26 -23.18 17.86
N GLY A 615 14.58 -23.10 19.02
CA GLY A 615 13.12 -22.98 19.08
C GLY A 615 12.59 -21.66 18.50
N PHE A 616 13.36 -20.58 18.62
CA PHE A 616 13.06 -19.30 17.98
C PHE A 616 13.21 -19.39 16.45
N TYR A 617 14.25 -20.08 15.94
CA TYR A 617 14.41 -20.33 14.50
C TYR A 617 13.20 -21.06 13.91
N ASP A 618 12.68 -22.10 14.56
CA ASP A 618 11.51 -22.82 14.05
C ASP A 618 10.21 -21.99 14.10
N SER A 619 10.11 -20.98 14.97
CA SER A 619 8.92 -20.12 15.09
C SER A 619 8.85 -18.99 14.04
N LEU A 620 9.99 -18.47 13.60
CA LEU A 620 10.08 -17.38 12.60
C LEU A 620 9.85 -17.86 11.15
N TRP A 621 10.05 -19.14 10.87
CA TRP A 621 10.07 -19.70 9.50
C TRP A 621 8.91 -20.66 9.20
N ASN A 622 7.96 -20.84 10.13
CA ASN A 622 6.75 -21.63 9.92
C ASN A 622 5.57 -20.76 9.45
N PHE A 623 5.68 -20.10 8.29
CA PHE A 623 4.54 -19.55 7.54
C PHE A 623 4.78 -19.52 6.03
#